data_AF-A0A950K3K1-F1
#
_entry.id   AF-A0A950K3K1-F1
#
_cell.length_a   1.000
_cell.length_b   1.000
_cell.length_c   1.000
_cell.angle_alpha   90.00
_cell.angle_beta   90.00
_cell.angle_gamma   90.00
#
_symmetry.space_group_name_H-M   'P 1'
#
loop_
_entity.id
_entity.type
_entity.pdbx_description
1 polymer ?
#
loop_
_entity_poly.entity_id
_entity_poly.type
_entity_poly.pdbx_seq_one_letter_code
_entity_poly.pdbx_strand_id
1 'polypeptide(L)'
;HFLLNDRARRSLVTQALPSASAAAAPEPGEDRQRFLQLLDLAAGDLERELAGAGRPLYFEVFRTYVLEAGSESYRDVAVRLGLSESDVRNYLTYCRTAFRERLRRRIRETVDTDAEVDQEISALLRL
;
A
#
# COMPACT_ATOMS: atom_id res chain seq x y z
N HIS A 1 -3.76 -17.02 77.02
CA HIS A 1 -4.59 -17.95 76.24
C HIS A 1 -5.94 -17.29 76.08
N PHE A 2 -6.47 -17.15 74.84
CA PHE A 2 -7.70 -16.40 74.48
C PHE A 2 -7.55 -14.86 74.65
N LEU A 3 -7.91 -13.93 73.75
CA LEU A 3 -8.84 -13.89 72.62
C LEU A 3 -8.63 -12.61 71.76
N LEU A 4 -9.26 -12.61 70.56
CA LEU A 4 -9.74 -11.43 69.79
C LEU A 4 -8.67 -10.56 69.11
N ASN A 5 -8.84 -9.97 67.92
CA ASN A 5 -9.87 -9.99 66.88
C ASN A 5 -9.33 -9.18 65.68
N ASP A 6 -10.02 -9.32 64.54
CA ASP A 6 -10.38 -8.25 63.59
C ASP A 6 -9.35 -7.28 62.95
N ARG A 7 -9.56 -7.18 61.63
CA ARG A 7 -9.60 -5.96 60.81
C ARG A 7 -8.28 -5.28 60.46
N ALA A 8 -8.02 -5.35 59.15
CA ALA A 8 -7.96 -4.19 58.28
C ALA A 8 -7.20 -2.99 58.86
N ARG A 9 -5.92 -2.88 58.51
CA ARG A 9 -5.21 -1.62 58.22
C ARG A 9 -3.72 -1.92 58.12
N ARG A 10 -3.21 -2.12 56.91
CA ARG A 10 -1.84 -1.70 56.63
C ARG A 10 -1.66 -1.34 55.16
N SER A 11 -1.53 -0.03 55.01
CA SER A 11 -1.25 0.76 53.82
C SER A 11 0.06 0.35 53.12
N LEU A 12 0.01 0.52 51.78
CA LEU A 12 1.05 1.05 50.89
C LEU A 12 2.26 0.16 50.54
N VAL A 13 2.14 -0.55 49.41
CA VAL A 13 3.11 -0.44 48.31
C VAL A 13 2.29 -0.27 47.04
N THR A 14 2.39 0.92 46.43
CA THR A 14 1.96 1.19 45.06
C THR A 14 2.74 0.27 44.13
N GLN A 15 2.14 -0.87 43.77
CA GLN A 15 2.67 -1.72 42.72
C GLN A 15 2.06 -1.24 41.40
N ALA A 16 2.94 -0.80 40.51
CA ALA A 16 2.64 -0.34 39.17
C ALA A 16 1.78 -1.37 38.43
N LEU A 17 0.57 -0.95 38.05
CA LEU A 17 -0.15 -1.59 36.96
C LEU A 17 0.66 -1.34 35.68
N PRO A 18 0.98 -2.35 34.85
CA PRO A 18 1.28 -2.08 33.46
C PRO A 18 -0.02 -1.55 32.84
N SER A 19 -0.09 -0.26 32.55
CA SER A 19 -1.17 0.32 31.77
C SER A 19 -1.24 -0.43 30.44
N ALA A 20 -2.39 -1.06 30.21
CA ALA A 20 -2.74 -1.68 28.95
C ALA A 20 -2.62 -0.67 27.81
N SER A 21 -1.83 -1.04 26.80
CA SER A 21 -1.93 -0.67 25.38
C SER A 21 -2.72 0.61 25.08
N ALA A 22 -2.04 1.76 25.09
CA ALA A 22 -2.47 2.90 24.29
C ALA A 22 -1.68 2.84 22.98
N ALA A 23 -2.36 2.51 21.90
CA ALA A 23 -1.86 2.51 20.54
C ALA A 23 -1.03 3.78 20.29
N ALA A 24 0.28 3.63 20.23
CA ALA A 24 1.13 4.64 19.63
C ALA A 24 0.65 4.75 18.19
N ALA A 25 0.21 5.95 17.79
CA ALA A 25 0.05 6.23 16.38
C ALA A 25 1.37 5.79 15.69
N PRO A 26 1.30 5.05 14.57
CA PRO A 26 2.50 4.55 13.91
C PRO A 26 3.46 5.71 13.64
N GLU A 27 4.75 5.48 13.88
CA GLU A 27 5.77 6.49 13.60
C GLU A 27 5.81 6.71 12.07
N PRO A 28 6.06 7.95 11.56
CA PRO A 28 5.92 8.29 10.14
C PRO A 28 6.68 7.39 9.14
N GLY A 29 7.71 6.66 9.57
CA GLY A 29 8.46 5.70 8.75
C GLY A 29 7.77 4.34 8.58
N GLU A 30 6.95 3.92 9.54
CA GLU A 30 6.20 2.66 9.50
C GLU A 30 5.07 2.73 8.47
N ASP A 31 4.38 3.88 8.39
CA ASP A 31 3.34 4.13 7.41
C ASP A 31 3.88 4.16 5.99
N ARG A 32 5.05 4.78 5.79
CA ARG A 32 5.72 4.77 4.49
C ARG A 32 6.09 3.36 4.04
N GLN A 33 6.69 2.55 4.92
CA GLN A 33 7.10 1.18 4.56
C GLN A 33 5.88 0.29 4.28
N ARG A 34 4.81 0.43 5.06
CA ARG A 34 3.54 -0.26 4.81
C ARG A 34 2.95 0.16 3.46
N PHE A 35 2.91 1.45 3.15
CA PHE A 35 2.40 1.95 1.87
C PHE A 35 3.17 1.39 0.67
N LEU A 36 4.51 1.36 0.74
CA LEU A 36 5.34 0.73 -0.29
C LEU A 36 5.00 -0.75 -0.50
N GLN A 37 4.75 -1.49 0.57
CA GLN A 37 4.29 -2.89 0.46
C GLN A 37 2.92 -3.00 -0.22
N LEU A 38 1.98 -2.10 0.06
CA LEU A 38 0.67 -2.09 -0.61
C LEU A 38 0.81 -1.81 -2.11
N LEU A 39 1.74 -0.93 -2.52
CA LEU A 39 2.07 -0.68 -3.92
C LEU A 39 2.60 -1.95 -4.60
N ASP A 40 3.58 -2.62 -4.00
CA ASP A 40 4.18 -3.84 -4.54
C ASP A 40 3.14 -4.96 -4.70
N LEU A 41 2.28 -5.14 -3.69
CA LEU A 41 1.22 -6.14 -3.74
C LEU A 41 0.18 -5.82 -4.83
N ALA A 42 -0.19 -4.54 -4.99
CA ALA A 42 -1.11 -4.10 -6.04
C ALA A 42 -0.52 -4.30 -7.44
N ALA A 43 0.78 -4.04 -7.61
CA ALA A 43 1.49 -4.25 -8.87
C ALA A 43 1.58 -5.75 -9.20
N GLY A 44 1.96 -6.59 -8.23
CA GLY A 44 2.05 -8.03 -8.42
C GLY A 44 0.70 -8.70 -8.72
N ASP A 45 -0.41 -8.19 -8.17
CA ASP A 45 -1.75 -8.66 -8.56
C ASP A 45 -2.09 -8.31 -10.01
N LEU A 46 -1.78 -7.07 -10.41
CA LEU A 46 -2.04 -6.62 -11.78
C LEU A 46 -1.22 -7.44 -12.79
N GLU A 47 0.05 -7.72 -12.48
CA GLU A 47 0.92 -8.56 -13.29
C GLU A 47 0.34 -9.97 -13.46
N ARG A 48 -0.02 -10.63 -12.34
CA ARG A 48 -0.59 -11.99 -12.37
C ARG A 48 -1.87 -12.06 -13.18
N GLU A 49 -2.76 -11.09 -13.01
CA GLU A 49 -4.03 -11.06 -13.75
C GLU A 49 -3.81 -10.87 -15.25
N LEU A 50 -2.94 -9.94 -15.63
CA LEU A 50 -2.65 -9.68 -17.05
C LEU A 50 -1.92 -10.86 -17.69
N ALA A 51 -0.99 -11.49 -16.98
CA ALA A 51 -0.34 -12.71 -17.44
C ALA A 51 -1.34 -13.86 -17.63
N GLY A 52 -2.23 -14.08 -16.65
CA GLY A 52 -3.29 -15.09 -16.72
C GLY A 52 -4.31 -14.84 -17.85
N ALA A 53 -4.53 -13.57 -18.21
CA ALA A 53 -5.37 -13.17 -19.32
C ALA A 53 -4.66 -13.16 -20.69
N GLY A 54 -3.39 -13.60 -20.78
CA GLY A 54 -2.62 -13.59 -22.03
C GLY A 54 -2.21 -12.19 -22.49
N ARG A 55 -2.15 -11.22 -21.58
CA ARG A 55 -1.86 -9.80 -21.82
C ARG A 55 -0.60 -9.29 -21.11
N PRO A 56 0.53 -10.03 -21.07
CA PRO A 56 1.71 -9.63 -20.30
C PRO A 56 2.31 -8.29 -20.74
N LEU A 57 2.21 -7.95 -22.04
CA LEU A 57 2.72 -6.69 -22.59
C LEU A 57 2.03 -5.44 -22.00
N TYR A 58 0.80 -5.56 -21.50
CA TYR A 58 0.14 -4.46 -20.79
C TYR A 58 0.89 -4.10 -19.51
N PHE A 59 1.33 -5.12 -18.76
CA PHE A 59 2.08 -4.92 -17.54
C PHE A 59 3.50 -4.44 -17.83
N GLU A 60 4.14 -4.97 -18.88
CA GLU A 60 5.49 -4.55 -19.26
C GLU A 60 5.55 -3.05 -19.62
N VAL A 61 4.58 -2.55 -20.39
CA VAL A 61 4.44 -1.11 -20.67
C VAL A 61 4.23 -0.32 -19.38
N PHE A 62 3.35 -0.78 -18.50
CA PHE A 62 3.09 -0.12 -17.20
C PHE A 62 4.33 -0.06 -16.32
N ARG A 63 5.08 -1.16 -16.22
CA ARG A 63 6.31 -1.30 -15.44
C ARG A 63 7.36 -0.29 -15.89
N THR A 64 7.62 -0.19 -17.19
CA THR A 64 8.59 0.76 -17.75
C THR A 64 8.27 2.21 -17.35
N TYR A 65 7.02 2.65 -17.43
CA TYR A 65 6.68 4.06 -17.18
C TYR A 65 6.37 4.40 -15.73
N VAL A 66 5.81 3.46 -14.96
CA VAL A 66 5.27 3.74 -13.63
C VAL A 66 6.14 3.19 -12.51
N LEU A 67 6.75 2.01 -12.70
CA LEU A 67 7.59 1.38 -11.68
C LEU A 67 9.07 1.73 -11.84
N GLU A 68 9.54 1.83 -13.09
CA GLU A 68 10.94 2.14 -13.39
C GLU A 68 11.19 3.62 -13.69
N ALA A 69 10.14 4.44 -13.71
CA ALA A 69 10.20 5.87 -14.09
C ALA A 69 10.97 6.10 -15.41
N GLY A 70 10.70 5.25 -16.41
CA GLY A 70 11.40 5.25 -17.68
C GLY A 70 11.31 6.59 -18.41
N SER A 71 12.45 7.04 -18.93
CA SER A 71 12.55 8.22 -19.80
C SER A 71 12.40 7.90 -21.29
N GLU A 72 12.20 6.62 -21.63
CA GLU A 72 12.00 6.16 -23.01
C GLU A 72 10.77 6.83 -23.63
N SER A 73 10.84 7.23 -24.89
CA SER A 73 9.66 7.75 -25.58
C SER A 73 8.66 6.62 -25.86
N TYR A 74 7.37 6.95 -26.03
CA TYR A 74 6.35 5.95 -26.41
C TYR A 74 6.72 5.20 -27.69
N ARG A 75 7.48 5.85 -28.59
CA ARG A 75 7.99 5.22 -29.81
C ARG A 75 9.02 4.15 -29.51
N ASP A 76 9.97 4.42 -28.63
CA ASP A 76 11.05 3.48 -28.32
C ASP A 76 10.50 2.22 -27.65
N VAL A 77 9.57 2.40 -26.70
CA VAL A 77 8.86 1.30 -26.04
C VAL A 77 8.00 0.52 -27.04
N ALA A 78 7.29 1.22 -27.94
CA ALA A 78 6.50 0.59 -28.99
C ALA A 78 7.36 -0.29 -29.90
N VAL A 79 8.49 0.23 -30.39
CA VAL A 79 9.43 -0.53 -31.23
C VAL A 79 10.01 -1.73 -30.47
N ARG A 80 10.45 -1.53 -29.23
CA ARG A 80 11.04 -2.58 -28.39
C ARG A 80 10.07 -3.74 -28.11
N LEU A 81 8.79 -3.43 -27.94
CA LEU A 81 7.75 -4.41 -27.60
C LEU A 81 6.94 -4.91 -28.80
N GLY A 82 7.22 -4.43 -30.02
CA GLY A 82 6.48 -4.79 -31.22
C GLY A 82 5.03 -4.27 -31.23
N LEU A 83 4.80 -3.11 -30.62
CA LEU A 83 3.50 -2.46 -30.47
C LEU A 83 3.41 -1.18 -31.34
N SER A 84 2.22 -0.63 -31.48
CA SER A 84 2.06 0.76 -31.93
C SER A 84 2.17 1.74 -30.76
N GLU A 85 2.52 3.01 -31.02
CA GLU A 85 2.46 4.03 -29.97
C GLU A 85 1.04 4.20 -29.38
N SER A 86 0.00 3.90 -30.16
CA SER A 86 -1.39 3.91 -29.70
C SER A 86 -1.67 2.78 -28.71
N ASP A 87 -1.13 1.59 -28.95
CA ASP A 87 -1.22 0.47 -28.01
C ASP A 87 -0.54 0.81 -26.69
N VAL A 88 0.66 1.41 -26.72
CA VAL A 88 1.36 1.85 -25.51
C VAL A 88 0.49 2.80 -24.66
N ARG A 89 -0.11 3.82 -25.28
CA ARG A 89 -1.03 4.76 -24.57
C ARG A 89 -2.26 4.06 -24.00
N ASN A 90 -2.87 3.18 -24.79
CA ASN A 90 -4.05 2.41 -24.37
C ASN A 90 -3.71 1.50 -23.18
N TYR A 91 -2.56 0.83 -23.23
CA TYR A 91 -2.12 -0.11 -22.20
C TYR A 91 -1.81 0.64 -20.91
N LEU A 92 -1.12 1.79 -20.99
CA LEU A 92 -0.90 2.66 -19.84
C LEU A 92 -2.20 3.12 -19.20
N THR A 93 -3.14 3.62 -20.01
CA THR A 93 -4.44 4.13 -19.52
C THR A 93 -5.21 3.04 -18.77
N TYR A 94 -5.25 1.83 -19.35
CA TYR A 94 -5.88 0.67 -18.74
C TYR A 94 -5.17 0.28 -17.43
N CYS A 95 -3.86 0.05 -17.47
CA CYS A 95 -3.10 -0.44 -16.33
C CYS A 95 -3.10 0.55 -15.16
N ARG A 96 -3.04 1.85 -15.43
CA ARG A 96 -3.16 2.88 -14.39
C ARG A 96 -4.49 2.81 -13.66
N THR A 97 -5.59 2.69 -14.40
CA THR A 97 -6.93 2.57 -13.81
C THR A 97 -7.04 1.30 -12.97
N ALA A 98 -6.63 0.17 -13.54
CA ALA A 98 -6.64 -1.14 -12.89
C ALA A 98 -5.76 -1.18 -11.62
N PHE A 99 -4.57 -0.58 -11.67
CA PHE A 99 -3.66 -0.46 -10.53
C PHE A 99 -4.27 0.36 -9.40
N ARG A 100 -4.85 1.53 -9.73
CA ARG A 100 -5.54 2.40 -8.75
C ARG A 100 -6.63 1.66 -8.00
N GLU A 101 -7.47 0.90 -8.70
CA GLU A 101 -8.56 0.15 -8.08
C GLU A 101 -8.04 -0.91 -7.11
N ARG A 102 -6.97 -1.62 -7.46
CA ARG A 102 -6.33 -2.63 -6.59
C ARG A 102 -5.71 -2.00 -5.36
N LEU A 103 -4.98 -0.90 -5.56
CA LEU A 103 -4.35 -0.17 -4.48
C LEU A 103 -5.38 0.38 -3.49
N ARG A 104 -6.47 0.97 -3.98
CA ARG A 104 -7.57 1.45 -3.13
C ARG A 104 -8.22 0.33 -2.32
N ARG A 105 -8.45 -0.86 -2.92
CA ARG A 105 -9.00 -2.01 -2.18
C ARG A 105 -8.11 -2.40 -1.01
N ARG A 106 -6.80 -2.52 -1.25
CA ARG A 106 -5.82 -2.85 -0.21
C ARG A 106 -5.74 -1.82 0.90
N ILE A 107 -5.78 -0.55 0.55
CA ILE A 107 -5.76 0.56 1.51
C ILE A 107 -7.01 0.50 2.39
N ARG A 108 -8.21 0.29 1.82
CA ARG A 108 -9.43 0.16 2.63
C ARG A 108 -9.42 -1.01 3.62
N GLU A 109 -8.62 -2.03 3.36
CA GLU A 109 -8.41 -3.15 4.28
C GLU A 109 -7.44 -2.81 5.43
N THR A 110 -6.69 -1.70 5.34
CA THR A 110 -5.57 -1.39 6.23
C THR A 110 -5.58 0.02 6.85
N VAL A 111 -6.41 0.96 6.38
CA VAL A 111 -6.50 2.35 6.90
C VAL A 111 -7.95 2.81 7.07
N ASP A 112 -8.22 3.57 8.14
CA ASP A 112 -9.56 4.12 8.45
C ASP A 112 -9.98 5.32 7.56
N THR A 113 -9.07 5.94 6.78
CA THR A 113 -9.39 7.16 5.99
C THR A 113 -8.76 7.25 4.58
N ASP A 114 -9.61 7.54 3.58
CA ASP A 114 -9.40 7.44 2.11
C ASP A 114 -8.63 8.62 1.45
N ALA A 115 -8.30 9.70 2.17
CA ALA A 115 -8.09 11.04 1.56
C ALA A 115 -6.68 11.35 1.00
N GLU A 116 -5.60 10.78 1.54
CA GLU A 116 -4.21 11.07 1.09
C GLU A 116 -3.84 10.26 -0.16
N VAL A 117 -4.56 9.16 -0.38
CA VAL A 117 -4.27 8.15 -1.39
C VAL A 117 -4.52 8.67 -2.80
N ASP A 118 -5.59 9.43 -3.00
CA ASP A 118 -5.94 9.96 -4.32
C ASP A 118 -4.99 11.07 -4.80
N GLN A 119 -4.37 11.83 -3.90
CA GLN A 119 -3.35 12.83 -4.28
C GLN A 119 -2.04 12.16 -4.70
N GLU A 120 -1.55 11.19 -3.91
CA GLU A 120 -0.32 10.43 -4.21
C GLU A 120 -0.45 9.63 -5.52
N ILE A 121 -1.60 8.98 -5.70
CA ILE A 121 -1.98 8.23 -6.92
C ILE A 121 -2.13 9.14 -8.15
N SER A 122 -2.58 10.38 -7.97
CA SER A 122 -2.69 11.34 -9.06
C SER A 122 -1.32 11.86 -9.49
N ALA A 123 -0.41 12.07 -8.54
CA ALA A 123 0.97 12.46 -8.80
C ALA A 123 1.78 11.36 -9.51
N LEU A 124 1.70 10.11 -9.02
CA LEU A 124 2.40 8.95 -9.62
C LEU A 124 1.94 8.62 -11.05
N LEU A 125 0.69 8.94 -11.38
CA LEU A 125 0.08 8.55 -12.66
C LEU A 125 -0.16 9.73 -13.62
N ARG A 126 0.36 10.93 -13.32
CA ARG A 126 0.49 12.01 -14.30
C ARG A 126 1.82 11.87 -15.04
N LEU A 127 1.84 11.07 -16.10
CA LEU A 127 2.79 11.16 -17.22
C LEU A 127 2.13 10.60 -18.47
#